data_AF-A0A7V5H279-F1
#
_entry.id   AF-A0A7V5H279-F1
#
_cell.length_a   1.000
_cell.length_b   1.000
_cell.length_c   1.000
_cell.angle_alpha   90.00
_cell.angle_beta   90.00
_cell.angle_gamma   90.00
#
_symmetry.space_group_name_H-M   'P 1'
#
loop_
_entity.id
_entity.type
_entity.pdbx_description
1 polymer ?
#
loop_
_entity_poly.entity_id
_entity_poly.type
_entity_poly.pdbx_seq_one_letter_code
_entity_poly.pdbx_strand_id
1 'polypeptide(L)'
;MRFRDFISSVMFSVLLNLMILNLIFGVQRAFSSQNLNEQTLELLMRPSIKKEGKFLNYHQERNPTMVKGFKLMWKFLFSDNQRKPKQKLPVQPVNLEIFKQNSKDYLSSTWLGHSFLMINVDGYHLLTDPVFEKKFPFSVPAATMAKFP
;
A
#
# COMPACT_ATOMS: atom_id res chain seq x y z
N MET A 1 51.77 10.32 17.00
CA MET A 1 50.69 9.93 16.06
C MET A 1 51.37 9.32 14.83
N ARG A 2 51.07 8.08 14.45
CA ARG A 2 51.81 7.42 13.35
C ARG A 2 51.31 7.98 12.01
N PHE A 3 52.22 8.28 11.08
CA PHE A 3 51.92 8.88 9.78
C PHE A 3 50.80 8.15 9.01
N ARG A 4 50.72 6.83 9.14
CA ARG A 4 49.65 5.99 8.58
C ARG A 4 48.25 6.35 9.09
N ASP A 5 48.12 6.66 10.38
CA ASP A 5 46.82 6.95 11.01
C ASP A 5 46.31 8.33 10.58
N PHE A 6 47.23 9.27 10.33
CA PHE A 6 46.92 10.58 9.74
C PHE A 6 46.39 10.43 8.31
N ILE A 7 47.09 9.69 7.44
CA ILE A 7 46.66 9.45 6.05
C ILE A 7 45.31 8.71 5.99
N SER A 8 45.11 7.71 6.86
CA SER A 8 43.85 6.98 6.99
C SER A 8 42.69 7.93 7.36
N SER A 9 42.89 8.83 8.32
CA SER A 9 41.87 9.79 8.74
C SER A 9 41.51 10.78 7.65
N VAL A 10 42.49 11.23 6.87
CA VAL A 10 42.26 12.15 5.75
C VAL A 10 41.47 11.46 4.63
N MET A 11 41.85 10.24 4.26
CA MET A 11 41.13 9.46 3.23
C MET A 11 39.70 9.14 3.64
N PHE A 12 39.49 8.77 4.90
CA PHE A 12 38.14 8.55 5.43
C PHE A 12 37.28 9.82 5.37
N SER A 13 37.84 10.97 5.74
CA SER A 13 37.14 12.26 5.66
C SER A 13 36.76 12.63 4.22
N VAL A 14 37.64 12.40 3.25
CA VAL A 14 37.36 12.66 1.83
C VAL A 14 36.24 11.76 1.32
N LEU A 15 36.30 10.46 1.61
CA LEU A 15 35.26 9.51 1.19
C LEU A 15 33.89 9.81 1.84
N LEU A 16 33.89 10.21 3.11
CA LEU A 16 32.68 10.59 3.82
C LEU A 16 32.04 11.85 3.20
N ASN A 17 32.84 12.86 2.87
CA ASN A 17 32.35 14.07 2.22
C ASN A 17 31.78 13.78 0.81
N LEU A 18 32.44 12.91 0.03
CA LEU A 18 31.93 12.49 -1.28
C LEU A 18 30.60 11.75 -1.16
N MET A 19 30.44 10.89 -0.15
CA MET A 19 29.18 10.20 0.12
C MET A 19 28.05 11.18 0.47
N ILE A 20 28.34 12.17 1.32
CA ILE A 20 27.37 13.21 1.72
C ILE A 20 26.95 14.06 0.51
N LEU A 21 27.90 14.45 -0.35
CA LEU A 21 27.59 15.19 -1.58
C LEU A 21 26.64 14.41 -2.48
N ASN A 22 26.93 13.12 -2.72
CA ASN A 22 26.08 12.27 -3.55
C ASN A 22 24.67 12.11 -2.98
N LEU A 23 24.53 12.07 -1.65
CA LEU A 23 23.23 12.03 -0.98
C LEU A 23 22.44 13.32 -1.21
N ILE A 24 23.08 14.49 -1.07
CA ILE A 24 22.44 15.80 -1.27
C ILE A 24 21.97 15.95 -2.74
N PHE A 25 22.83 15.60 -3.71
CA PHE A 25 22.46 15.64 -5.12
C PHE A 25 21.35 14.63 -5.49
N GLY A 26 21.36 13.44 -4.88
CA GLY A 26 20.29 12.46 -5.04
C GLY A 26 18.94 12.96 -4.52
N VAL A 27 18.95 13.65 -3.38
CA VAL A 27 17.77 14.28 -2.79
C VAL A 27 17.26 15.42 -3.69
N GLN A 28 18.12 16.34 -4.13
CA GLN A 28 17.71 17.43 -5.03
C GLN A 28 17.11 16.93 -6.35
N ARG A 29 17.68 15.90 -6.97
CA ARG A 29 17.11 15.28 -8.18
C ARG A 29 15.73 14.65 -7.92
N ALA A 30 15.54 14.03 -6.76
CA ALA A 30 14.23 13.51 -6.36
C ALA A 30 13.19 14.63 -6.12
N PHE A 31 13.63 15.80 -5.66
CA PHE A 31 12.77 16.96 -5.38
C PHE A 31 12.48 17.85 -6.60
N SER A 32 13.26 17.76 -7.68
CA SER A 32 13.07 18.60 -8.89
C SER A 32 11.84 18.23 -9.75
N SER A 33 10.97 17.33 -9.29
CA SER A 33 9.76 16.88 -10.00
C SER A 33 8.46 17.54 -9.53
N GLN A 34 8.51 18.55 -8.66
CA GLN A 34 7.30 19.19 -8.12
C GLN A 34 7.18 20.65 -8.53
N ASN A 35 6.81 20.88 -9.79
CA ASN A 35 6.07 22.08 -10.17
C ASN A 35 4.68 21.61 -10.61
N LEU A 36 3.70 21.75 -9.73
CA LEU A 36 2.28 21.53 -10.04
C LEU A 36 1.59 22.89 -9.98
N ASN A 37 1.36 23.47 -11.16
CA ASN A 37 0.60 24.68 -11.40
C ASN A 37 -0.79 24.33 -11.97
N GLU A 38 -1.66 25.34 -12.01
CA GLU A 38 -3.11 25.33 -12.26
C GLU A 38 -3.61 24.44 -13.42
N GLN A 39 -2.75 24.06 -14.35
CA GLN A 39 -3.01 23.08 -15.42
C GLN A 39 -3.53 21.71 -14.92
N THR A 40 -3.26 21.37 -13.66
CA THR A 40 -3.75 20.13 -13.04
C THR A 40 -5.28 20.15 -12.87
N LEU A 41 -5.88 21.31 -12.61
CA LEU A 41 -7.32 21.44 -12.32
C LEU A 41 -8.15 21.31 -13.60
N GLU A 42 -7.65 21.85 -14.71
CA GLU A 42 -8.23 21.70 -16.06
C GLU A 42 -8.24 20.23 -16.53
N LEU A 43 -7.23 19.44 -16.15
CA LEU A 43 -7.15 18.01 -16.46
C LEU A 43 -8.15 17.16 -15.65
N LEU A 44 -8.53 17.62 -14.45
CA LEU A 44 -9.51 16.97 -13.58
C LEU A 44 -10.96 17.11 -14.07
N MET A 45 -11.25 18.02 -15.01
CA MET A 45 -12.61 18.18 -15.56
C MET A 45 -12.86 17.45 -16.89
N ARG A 46 -11.88 16.68 -17.39
CA ARG A 46 -12.05 15.92 -18.64
C ARG A 46 -12.50 14.47 -18.37
N PRO A 47 -13.48 13.92 -19.14
CA PRO A 47 -13.81 12.50 -19.07
C PRO A 47 -12.56 11.65 -19.35
N SER A 48 -12.42 10.54 -18.62
CA SER A 48 -11.22 9.70 -18.54
C SER A 48 -10.46 9.60 -19.87
N ILE A 49 -9.36 10.37 -19.99
CA ILE A 49 -8.53 10.39 -21.19
C ILE A 49 -7.69 9.12 -21.21
N LYS A 50 -8.02 8.18 -22.10
CA LYS A 50 -7.02 7.27 -22.66
C LYS A 50 -6.02 8.12 -23.43
N LYS A 51 -4.79 8.27 -22.93
CA LYS A 51 -3.68 8.77 -23.74
C LYS A 51 -2.96 7.55 -24.30
N GLU A 52 -2.91 7.40 -25.62
CA GLU A 52 -2.18 6.32 -26.31
C GLU A 52 -2.62 4.90 -25.89
N GLY A 53 -3.91 4.70 -25.63
CA GLY A 53 -4.47 3.40 -25.23
C GLY A 53 -4.21 3.00 -23.78
N LYS A 54 -3.52 3.82 -22.98
CA LYS A 54 -3.25 3.56 -21.56
C LYS A 54 -4.28 4.24 -20.67
N PHE A 55 -4.67 3.55 -19.60
CA PHE A 55 -5.48 4.12 -18.53
C PHE A 55 -4.65 5.14 -17.75
N LEU A 56 -5.20 6.34 -17.54
CA LEU A 56 -4.60 7.36 -16.69
C LEU A 56 -5.42 7.46 -15.40
N ASN A 57 -4.79 7.17 -14.26
CA ASN A 57 -5.42 7.37 -12.96
C ASN A 57 -5.77 8.84 -12.76
N TYR A 58 -7.02 9.13 -12.41
CA TYR A 58 -7.52 10.49 -12.19
C TYR A 58 -6.79 11.19 -11.04
N HIS A 59 -6.46 10.43 -9.99
CA HIS A 59 -5.55 10.88 -8.96
C HIS A 59 -4.15 10.44 -9.32
N GLN A 60 -3.24 11.41 -9.49
CA GLN A 60 -1.82 11.10 -9.35
C GLN A 60 -1.62 10.60 -7.91
N GLU A 61 -1.35 9.31 -7.77
CA GLU A 61 -0.92 8.75 -6.51
C GLU A 61 0.32 9.53 -6.08
N ARG A 62 0.20 10.29 -4.98
CA ARG A 62 1.36 10.94 -4.38
C ARG A 62 2.30 9.83 -3.98
N ASN A 63 3.34 9.62 -4.78
CA ASN A 63 4.47 8.80 -4.36
C ASN A 63 4.94 9.38 -3.02
N PRO A 64 4.86 8.60 -1.92
CA PRO A 64 5.30 9.09 -0.64
C PRO A 64 6.77 9.49 -0.80
N THR A 65 7.12 10.69 -0.33
CA THR A 65 8.54 11.07 -0.27
C THR A 65 9.31 10.01 0.49
N MET A 66 10.60 9.81 0.19
CA MET A 66 11.42 8.76 0.83
C MET A 66 11.29 8.79 2.37
N VAL A 67 11.24 10.00 2.96
CA VAL A 67 11.01 10.20 4.40
C VAL A 67 9.63 9.70 4.86
N LYS A 68 8.56 9.98 4.11
CA LYS A 68 7.21 9.49 4.41
C LYS A 68 7.12 7.97 4.23
N GLY A 69 7.75 7.44 3.19
CA GLY A 69 7.85 6.00 2.94
C GLY A 69 8.56 5.27 4.08
N PHE A 70 9.72 5.78 4.52
CA PHE A 70 10.46 5.22 5.65
C PHE A 70 9.67 5.31 6.96
N LYS A 71 9.01 6.46 7.23
CA LYS A 71 8.15 6.62 8.40
C LYS A 71 6.97 5.65 8.39
N LEU A 72 6.35 5.43 7.22
CA LEU A 72 5.24 4.49 7.06
C LEU A 72 5.71 3.05 7.26
N MET A 73 6.85 2.67 6.70
CA MET A 73 7.48 1.37 6.90
C MET A 73 7.84 1.13 8.37
N TRP A 74 8.44 2.12 9.04
CA TRP A 74 8.75 2.03 10.47
C TRP A 74 7.49 1.85 11.32
N LYS A 75 6.43 2.62 11.03
CA LYS A 75 5.12 2.47 11.67
C LYS A 75 4.50 1.10 11.38
N PHE A 76 4.70 0.55 10.19
CA PHE A 76 4.22 -0.77 9.83
C PHE A 76 4.89 -1.85 10.68
N LEU A 77 6.22 -1.82 10.79
CA LEU A 77 7.02 -2.82 11.50
C LEU A 77 6.92 -2.72 13.03
N PHE A 78 6.92 -1.51 13.59
CA PHE A 78 7.15 -1.31 15.02
C PHE A 78 5.98 -0.68 15.78
N SER A 79 4.92 -0.23 15.13
CA SER A 79 3.77 0.36 15.83
C SER A 79 2.61 -0.63 15.96
N ASP A 80 2.20 -0.89 17.20
CA ASP A 80 0.98 -1.63 17.52
C ASP A 80 -0.23 -0.71 17.38
N ASN A 81 -0.68 -0.52 16.14
CA ASN A 81 -1.80 0.35 15.79
C ASN A 81 -3.17 -0.30 16.09
N GLN A 82 -3.31 -1.04 17.20
CA GLN A 82 -4.52 -1.77 17.56
C GLN A 82 -5.07 -2.62 16.41
N ARG A 83 -4.17 -3.26 15.65
CA ARG A 83 -4.51 -4.02 14.43
C ARG A 83 -5.34 -5.27 14.71
N LYS A 84 -5.50 -5.62 15.99
CA LYS A 84 -6.29 -6.75 16.46
C LYS A 84 -7.41 -6.22 17.35
N PRO A 85 -8.66 -6.62 17.08
CA PRO A 85 -9.75 -6.26 17.96
C PRO A 85 -9.52 -6.91 19.33
N LYS A 86 -9.83 -6.18 20.42
CA LYS A 86 -9.68 -6.68 21.79
C LYS A 86 -10.60 -7.87 22.10
N GLN A 87 -11.67 -8.02 21.33
CA GLN A 87 -12.65 -9.07 21.44
C GLN A 87 -12.87 -9.71 20.06
N LYS A 88 -13.34 -10.95 20.05
CA LYS A 88 -13.72 -11.60 18.78
C LYS A 88 -14.91 -10.85 18.18
N LEU A 89 -14.80 -10.55 16.89
CA LEU A 89 -15.93 -10.00 16.14
C LEU A 89 -17.03 -11.08 16.03
N PRO A 90 -18.31 -10.70 16.15
CA PRO A 90 -19.41 -11.64 15.95
C PRO A 90 -19.38 -12.12 14.50
N VAL A 91 -19.39 -13.44 14.31
CA VAL A 91 -19.47 -14.07 12.99
C VAL A 91 -20.83 -14.74 12.90
N GLN A 92 -21.62 -14.34 11.91
CA GLN A 92 -22.90 -14.97 11.63
C GLN A 92 -22.72 -15.99 10.50
N PRO A 93 -23.23 -17.23 10.65
CA PRO A 93 -23.24 -18.18 9.55
C PRO A 93 -24.11 -17.63 8.41
N VAL A 94 -23.60 -17.73 7.19
CA VAL A 94 -24.31 -17.27 6.00
C VAL A 94 -25.36 -18.31 5.61
N ASN A 95 -26.61 -17.87 5.44
CA ASN A 95 -27.66 -18.70 4.87
C ASN A 95 -27.54 -18.72 3.34
N LEU A 96 -26.94 -19.79 2.80
CA LEU A 96 -26.75 -19.97 1.36
C LEU A 96 -28.05 -20.33 0.61
N GLU A 97 -29.13 -20.72 1.29
CA GLU A 97 -30.42 -21.03 0.64
C GLU A 97 -30.99 -19.81 -0.10
N ILE A 98 -30.69 -18.60 0.40
CA ILE A 98 -31.06 -17.32 -0.21
C ILE A 98 -30.50 -17.19 -1.64
N PHE A 99 -29.38 -17.86 -1.91
CA PHE A 99 -28.70 -17.84 -3.20
C PHE A 99 -29.19 -18.92 -4.17
N LYS A 100 -30.09 -19.82 -3.75
CA LYS A 100 -30.70 -20.80 -4.68
C LYS A 100 -31.87 -20.23 -5.47
N GLN A 101 -32.35 -19.05 -5.08
CA GLN A 101 -33.52 -18.43 -5.68
C GLN A 101 -33.12 -17.64 -6.94
N ASN A 102 -33.18 -18.30 -8.09
CA ASN A 102 -32.84 -17.72 -9.40
C ASN A 102 -33.99 -16.88 -9.99
N SER A 103 -34.59 -16.01 -9.18
CA SER A 103 -35.58 -15.06 -9.70
C SER A 103 -34.87 -13.92 -10.43
N LYS A 104 -35.36 -13.58 -11.63
CA LYS A 104 -34.84 -12.49 -12.47
C LYS A 104 -35.03 -11.10 -11.86
N ASP A 105 -35.77 -10.96 -10.76
CA ASP A 105 -36.04 -9.70 -10.08
C ASP A 105 -35.45 -9.67 -8.67
N TYR A 106 -34.47 -10.54 -8.38
CA TYR A 106 -33.92 -10.72 -7.03
C TYR A 106 -32.50 -10.16 -6.88
N LEU A 107 -32.37 -9.17 -6.00
CA LEU A 107 -31.09 -8.60 -5.58
C LEU A 107 -30.81 -8.97 -4.12
N SER A 108 -29.72 -9.70 -3.88
CA SER A 108 -29.22 -9.97 -2.52
C SER A 108 -27.70 -9.97 -2.50
N SER A 109 -27.11 -9.74 -1.33
CA SER A 109 -25.67 -9.83 -1.16
C SER A 109 -25.31 -10.37 0.21
N THR A 110 -24.14 -10.98 0.31
CA THR A 110 -23.56 -11.39 1.58
C THR A 110 -22.06 -11.12 1.61
N TRP A 111 -21.62 -10.53 2.71
CA TRP A 111 -20.22 -10.29 2.99
C TRP A 111 -19.57 -11.52 3.62
N LEU A 112 -18.54 -12.05 2.96
CA LEU A 112 -17.82 -13.26 3.38
C LEU A 112 -16.48 -12.93 4.09
N GLY A 113 -16.11 -11.64 4.16
CA GLY A 113 -14.89 -11.14 4.80
C GLY A 113 -14.01 -10.34 3.83
N HIS A 114 -13.13 -9.47 4.34
CA HIS A 114 -12.29 -8.58 3.51
C HIS A 114 -13.09 -7.87 2.38
N SER A 115 -12.63 -7.91 1.12
CA SER A 115 -13.35 -7.47 -0.08
C SER A 115 -14.13 -8.61 -0.76
N PHE A 116 -14.31 -9.74 -0.08
CA PHE A 116 -15.05 -10.88 -0.58
C PHE A 116 -16.56 -10.74 -0.34
N LEU A 117 -17.29 -10.47 -1.41
CA LEU A 117 -18.74 -10.46 -1.44
C LEU A 117 -19.27 -11.52 -2.40
N MET A 118 -20.42 -12.06 -2.05
CA MET A 118 -21.29 -12.80 -2.96
C MET A 118 -22.53 -11.96 -3.23
N ILE A 119 -22.86 -11.74 -4.51
CA ILE A 119 -23.97 -10.90 -4.94
C ILE A 119 -24.86 -11.71 -5.89
N ASN A 120 -26.16 -11.69 -5.64
CA ASN A 120 -27.17 -12.17 -6.58
C ASN A 120 -27.84 -10.97 -7.23
N VAL A 121 -27.93 -10.97 -8.54
CA VAL A 121 -28.67 -9.96 -9.29
C VAL A 121 -29.24 -10.60 -10.54
N ASP A 122 -30.54 -10.46 -10.77
CA ASP A 122 -31.25 -10.94 -11.95
C ASP A 122 -31.00 -12.42 -12.32
N GLY A 123 -30.85 -13.26 -11.30
CA GLY A 123 -30.52 -14.69 -11.45
C GLY A 123 -29.04 -15.00 -11.74
N TYR A 124 -28.15 -14.00 -11.71
CA TYR A 124 -26.70 -14.18 -11.77
C TYR A 124 -26.08 -14.18 -10.37
N HIS A 125 -25.05 -15.01 -10.19
CA HIS A 125 -24.22 -15.04 -8.99
C HIS A 125 -22.84 -14.45 -9.29
N LEU A 126 -22.48 -13.37 -8.61
CA LEU A 126 -21.19 -12.71 -8.72
C LEU A 126 -20.40 -12.90 -7.42
N LEU A 127 -19.10 -13.16 -7.57
CA LEU A 127 -18.14 -13.22 -6.46
C LEU A 127 -17.08 -12.15 -6.69
N THR A 128 -16.87 -11.27 -5.71
CA THR A 128 -15.82 -10.24 -5.75
C THR A 128 -14.60 -10.73 -5.01
N ASP A 129 -13.40 -10.61 -5.58
CA ASP A 129 -12.11 -10.96 -4.94
C ASP A 129 -12.17 -12.20 -4.03
N PRO A 130 -12.44 -13.41 -4.59
CA PRO A 130 -12.66 -14.59 -3.78
C PRO A 130 -11.37 -14.98 -3.03
N VAL A 131 -11.38 -14.80 -1.71
CA VAL A 131 -10.28 -15.19 -0.81
C VAL A 131 -10.79 -16.25 0.16
N PHE A 132 -10.45 -17.52 -0.11
CA PHE A 132 -10.80 -18.66 0.74
C PHE A 132 -9.71 -18.99 1.77
N GLU A 133 -8.49 -18.49 1.56
CA GLU A 133 -7.36 -18.75 2.43
C GLU A 133 -7.19 -17.66 3.49
N LYS A 134 -6.84 -18.07 4.72
CA LYS A 134 -6.60 -17.14 5.85
C LYS A 134 -5.27 -16.38 5.75
N LYS A 135 -4.41 -16.70 4.79
CA LYS A 135 -3.03 -16.21 4.76
C LYS A 135 -2.69 -15.57 3.42
N PHE A 136 -1.93 -14.48 3.50
CA PHE A 136 -1.24 -13.93 2.34
C PHE A 136 -0.32 -15.01 1.75
N PRO A 137 -0.20 -15.13 0.40
CA PRO A 137 0.65 -16.13 -0.25
C PRO A 137 2.16 -15.91 -0.02
N PHE A 138 2.54 -14.86 0.72
CA PHE A 138 3.91 -14.62 1.14
C PHE A 138 4.06 -14.83 2.65
N SER A 139 4.96 -15.74 3.01
CA SER A 139 5.56 -15.84 4.34
C SER A 139 6.49 -14.64 4.57
N VAL A 140 5.92 -13.49 4.96
CA VAL A 140 6.71 -12.47 5.64
C VAL A 140 7.20 -13.10 6.94
N PRO A 141 8.51 -13.07 7.26
CA PRO A 141 8.98 -13.50 8.55
C PRO A 141 8.21 -12.71 9.60
N ALA A 142 7.40 -13.41 10.40
CA ALA A 142 6.80 -12.87 11.59
C ALA A 142 7.90 -12.65 12.65
N ALA A 143 8.93 -11.87 12.31
CA ALA A 143 9.92 -11.36 13.24
C ALA A 143 9.27 -10.22 14.03
N THR A 144 8.27 -10.61 14.82
CA THR A 144 7.56 -9.96 15.93
C THR A 144 6.24 -10.70 16.21
N MET A 145 6.21 -12.03 16.04
CA MET A 145 5.56 -12.85 17.07
C MET A 145 6.42 -12.74 18.34
N ALA A 146 6.37 -11.57 18.99
CA ALA A 146 6.88 -11.41 20.33
C ALA A 146 5.95 -12.20 21.26
N LYS A 147 6.40 -13.42 21.51
CA LYS A 147 5.92 -14.35 22.53
C LYS A 147 6.10 -13.66 23.89
N PHE A 148 5.05 -13.14 24.51
CA PHE A 148 5.01 -12.73 25.93
C PHE A 148 3.56 -12.80 26.44
N PRO A 149 3.38 -13.04 27.76
CA PRO A 149 2.64 -14.13 28.39
C PRO A 149 1.14 -14.21 28.08
#